data_AF-A0A258LF63-F1
#
_entry.id   AF-A0A258LF63-F1
#
_cell.length_a   1.000
_cell.length_b   1.000
_cell.length_c   1.000
_cell.angle_alpha   90.00
_cell.angle_beta   90.00
_cell.angle_gamma   90.00
#
_symmetry.space_group_name_H-M   'P 1'
#
loop_
_entity.id
_entity.type
_entity.pdbx_description
1 polymer ?
#
loop_
_entity_poly.entity_id
_entity_poly.type
_entity_poly.pdbx_seq_one_letter_code
_entity_poly.pdbx_strand_id
1 'polypeptide(L)'
;NAEIDVRIKEKGIDEDVGYIHGFGGTIELAADSEEPIIWFPILGEEKHEHLDKAYSHIRPHEICPVLPFPSKNPRRSDLLIRDYHQLLFDKLNIESQNLMYVPEQNPFEAYIRLTKAIRNYYASLKALNGCKAVISTFSSKLLSIGTLLAAYELINQIGVGVLNVDSQGYEIDSFEDLKNLKDESELFVLWLTGEPYKEPDK
;
A
#
# COMPACT_ATOMS: atom_id res chain seq x y z
N ASN A 1 4.76 14.97 -0.66
CA ASN A 1 4.74 15.44 0.74
C ASN A 1 3.55 14.77 1.40
N ALA A 2 3.78 13.85 2.34
CA ALA A 2 2.69 13.08 2.95
C ALA A 2 1.71 13.95 3.74
N GLU A 3 2.18 15.06 4.31
CA GLU A 3 1.32 16.02 5.02
C GLU A 3 0.31 16.69 4.06
N ILE A 4 0.71 16.94 2.81
CA ILE A 4 -0.21 17.41 1.76
C ILE A 4 -1.21 16.31 1.41
N ASP A 5 -0.75 15.07 1.31
CA ASP A 5 -1.62 13.93 0.98
C ASP A 5 -2.74 13.75 2.01
N VAL A 6 -2.44 13.90 3.31
CA VAL A 6 -3.43 13.82 4.40
C VAL A 6 -4.46 14.95 4.34
N ARG A 7 -4.08 16.15 3.91
CA ARG A 7 -4.98 17.33 3.85
C ARG A 7 -5.87 17.37 2.62
N ILE A 8 -5.64 16.48 1.64
CA ILE A 8 -6.53 16.29 0.51
C ILE A 8 -7.54 15.21 0.91
N LYS A 9 -8.72 15.63 1.32
CA LYS A 9 -9.77 14.74 1.80
C LYS A 9 -10.59 14.23 0.64
N GLU A 10 -10.91 12.95 0.64
CA GLU A 10 -11.80 12.36 -0.35
C GLU A 10 -13.25 12.64 0.04
N LYS A 11 -14.03 13.10 -0.94
CA LYS A 11 -15.45 13.38 -0.78
C LYS A 11 -16.28 12.25 -1.36
N GLY A 12 -16.93 11.50 -0.48
CA GLY A 12 -17.68 10.32 -0.87
C GLY A 12 -16.74 9.23 -1.41
N ILE A 13 -17.17 7.99 -1.26
CA ILE A 13 -16.44 6.84 -1.77
C ILE A 13 -17.29 6.21 -2.85
N ASP A 14 -16.70 5.99 -4.01
CA ASP A 14 -17.36 5.29 -5.10
C ASP A 14 -17.81 3.90 -4.64
N GLU A 15 -18.93 3.43 -5.16
CA GLU A 15 -19.41 2.07 -4.88
C GLU A 15 -18.49 1.03 -5.52
N ASP A 16 -17.82 1.40 -6.62
CA ASP A 16 -16.94 0.53 -7.37
C ASP A 16 -15.58 0.37 -6.66
N VAL A 17 -15.36 -0.84 -6.14
CA VAL A 17 -14.07 -1.32 -5.64
C VAL A 17 -13.46 -2.20 -6.71
N GLY A 18 -12.27 -1.86 -7.19
CA GLY A 18 -11.63 -2.55 -8.30
C GLY A 18 -10.12 -2.59 -8.22
N TYR A 19 -9.53 -3.52 -8.96
CA TYR A 19 -8.09 -3.51 -9.16
C TYR A 19 -7.72 -2.40 -10.13
N ILE A 20 -6.57 -1.77 -9.89
CA ILE A 20 -6.02 -0.77 -10.80
C ILE A 20 -5.83 -1.44 -12.17
N HIS A 21 -6.26 -0.77 -13.24
CA HIS A 21 -6.12 -1.30 -14.59
C HIS A 21 -4.67 -1.70 -14.90
N GLY A 22 -4.47 -2.91 -15.40
CA GLY A 22 -3.14 -3.49 -15.64
C GLY A 22 -2.47 -4.10 -14.39
N PHE A 23 -3.10 -3.98 -13.22
CA PHE A 23 -2.66 -4.54 -11.93
C PHE A 23 -3.70 -5.46 -11.28
N GLY A 24 -4.68 -5.99 -12.04
CA GLY A 24 -5.57 -7.06 -11.56
C GLY A 24 -4.89 -8.43 -11.46
N GLY A 25 -3.78 -8.60 -12.16
CA GLY A 25 -3.01 -9.85 -12.20
C GLY A 25 -3.86 -11.04 -12.60
N THR A 26 -3.55 -12.21 -12.02
CA THR A 26 -4.40 -13.40 -12.12
C THR A 26 -5.55 -13.41 -11.10
N ILE A 27 -5.67 -12.38 -10.26
CA ILE A 27 -6.65 -12.36 -9.16
C ILE A 27 -8.07 -12.14 -9.69
N GLU A 28 -8.25 -11.24 -10.65
CA GLU A 28 -9.54 -11.05 -11.33
C GLU A 28 -10.01 -12.32 -12.08
N LEU A 29 -9.07 -13.15 -12.51
CA LEU A 29 -9.34 -14.43 -13.19
C LEU A 29 -9.60 -15.58 -12.22
N ALA A 30 -9.35 -15.38 -10.93
CA ALA A 30 -9.24 -16.41 -9.89
C ALA A 30 -10.37 -16.31 -8.84
N ALA A 31 -11.52 -15.71 -9.18
CA ALA A 31 -12.69 -15.69 -8.31
C ALA A 31 -13.13 -17.09 -7.81
N ASP A 32 -12.71 -18.15 -8.52
CA ASP A 32 -12.94 -19.58 -8.19
C ASP A 32 -11.65 -20.34 -7.76
N SER A 33 -10.55 -19.65 -7.45
CA SER A 33 -9.29 -20.30 -7.03
C SER A 33 -9.30 -20.63 -5.54
N GLU A 34 -8.88 -21.84 -5.17
CA GLU A 34 -8.69 -22.23 -3.76
C GLU A 34 -7.39 -21.70 -3.14
N GLU A 35 -6.57 -20.96 -3.89
CA GLU A 35 -5.33 -20.39 -3.35
C GLU A 35 -5.64 -19.33 -2.28
N PRO A 36 -5.01 -19.40 -1.09
CA PRO A 36 -5.17 -18.38 -0.06
C PRO A 36 -4.82 -16.99 -0.58
N ILE A 37 -5.59 -15.98 -0.15
CA ILE A 37 -5.37 -14.58 -0.48
C ILE A 37 -4.76 -13.87 0.72
N ILE A 38 -3.56 -13.31 0.55
CA ILE A 38 -2.87 -12.51 1.58
C ILE A 38 -3.02 -11.03 1.24
N TRP A 39 -3.57 -10.23 2.15
CA TRP A 39 -3.77 -8.80 1.93
C TRP A 39 -2.73 -7.95 2.66
N PHE A 40 -2.11 -7.03 1.94
CA PHE A 40 -1.15 -6.06 2.45
C PHE A 40 -1.75 -4.64 2.38
N PRO A 41 -2.56 -4.23 3.37
CA PRO A 41 -3.08 -2.87 3.40
C PRO A 41 -1.97 -1.89 3.80
N ILE A 42 -1.64 -0.97 2.90
CA ILE A 42 -0.72 0.12 3.20
C ILE A 42 -1.50 1.21 3.92
N LEU A 43 -1.23 1.40 5.21
CA LEU A 43 -2.03 2.26 6.08
C LEU A 43 -1.62 3.74 5.94
N GLY A 44 -2.64 4.59 5.86
CA GLY A 44 -2.56 6.03 5.94
C GLY A 44 -3.76 6.58 6.68
N GLU A 45 -3.80 7.88 6.89
CA GLU A 45 -4.78 8.58 7.71
C GLU A 45 -6.17 8.64 7.04
N GLU A 46 -7.24 8.52 7.85
CA GLU A 46 -8.65 8.71 7.42
C GLU A 46 -9.16 7.73 6.32
N LYS A 47 -8.75 6.47 6.36
CA LYS A 47 -9.09 5.43 5.36
C LYS A 47 -9.92 4.26 5.91
N HIS A 48 -10.61 4.42 7.03
CA HIS A 48 -11.43 3.35 7.64
C HIS A 48 -12.45 2.75 6.67
N GLU A 49 -13.23 3.60 5.98
CA GLU A 49 -14.23 3.14 5.03
C GLU A 49 -13.60 2.44 3.80
N HIS A 50 -12.42 2.89 3.36
CA HIS A 50 -11.67 2.27 2.26
C HIS A 50 -11.19 0.87 2.65
N LEU A 51 -10.66 0.73 3.88
CA LEU A 51 -10.24 -0.56 4.42
C LEU A 51 -11.42 -1.53 4.57
N ASP A 52 -12.56 -1.05 5.06
CA ASP A 52 -13.77 -1.88 5.20
C ASP A 52 -14.32 -2.35 3.85
N LYS A 53 -14.37 -1.46 2.85
CA LYS A 53 -14.75 -1.81 1.47
C LYS A 53 -13.77 -2.80 0.84
N ALA A 54 -12.47 -2.54 0.98
CA ALA A 54 -11.42 -3.42 0.47
C ALA A 54 -11.50 -4.82 1.11
N TYR A 55 -11.65 -4.89 2.43
CA TYR A 55 -11.80 -6.16 3.13
C TYR A 55 -13.03 -6.93 2.65
N SER A 56 -14.17 -6.25 2.49
CA SER A 56 -15.42 -6.87 2.02
C SER A 56 -15.32 -7.42 0.60
N HIS A 57 -14.56 -6.73 -0.26
CA HIS A 57 -14.29 -7.13 -1.64
C HIS A 57 -13.30 -8.29 -1.74
N ILE A 58 -12.17 -8.22 -1.02
CA ILE A 58 -11.09 -9.21 -1.10
C ILE A 58 -11.42 -10.48 -0.32
N ARG A 59 -12.02 -10.36 0.87
CA ARG A 59 -12.18 -11.44 1.86
C ARG A 59 -10.89 -12.26 2.08
N PRO A 60 -9.82 -11.60 2.57
CA PRO A 60 -8.51 -12.23 2.67
C PRO A 60 -8.47 -13.33 3.73
N HIS A 61 -7.58 -14.30 3.51
CA HIS A 61 -7.30 -15.38 4.46
C HIS A 61 -6.31 -14.94 5.54
N GLU A 62 -5.43 -13.99 5.22
CA GLU A 62 -4.45 -13.40 6.13
C GLU A 62 -4.26 -11.91 5.80
N ILE A 63 -4.00 -11.09 6.82
CA ILE A 63 -3.81 -9.65 6.67
C ILE A 63 -2.47 -9.27 7.28
N CYS A 64 -1.64 -8.61 6.49
CA CYS A 64 -0.32 -8.10 6.88
C CYS A 64 -0.31 -6.57 6.75
N PRO A 65 -0.79 -5.81 7.77
CA PRO A 65 -0.84 -4.37 7.68
C PRO A 65 0.54 -3.76 7.54
N VAL A 66 0.67 -2.82 6.61
CA VAL A 66 1.94 -2.18 6.29
C VAL A 66 1.89 -0.73 6.75
N LEU A 67 2.75 -0.42 7.71
CA LEU A 67 2.84 0.87 8.38
C LEU A 67 4.06 1.66 7.89
N PRO A 68 3.92 2.98 7.69
CA PRO A 68 5.01 3.83 7.25
C PRO A 68 5.95 4.15 8.42
N PHE A 69 7.11 3.49 8.45
CA PHE A 69 8.19 3.73 9.40
C PHE A 69 9.58 3.36 8.83
N PRO A 70 10.57 4.25 8.92
CA PRO A 70 10.49 5.63 9.40
C PRO A 70 9.64 6.52 8.48
N SER A 71 9.04 7.56 9.08
CA SER A 71 8.26 8.61 8.41
C SER A 71 8.77 9.99 8.85
N LYS A 72 8.42 11.05 8.11
CA LYS A 72 8.81 12.43 8.48
C LYS A 72 8.35 12.80 9.90
N ASN A 73 7.12 12.41 10.25
CA ASN A 73 6.65 12.37 11.64
C ASN A 73 7.05 11.02 12.27
N PRO A 74 7.97 10.99 13.26
CA PRO A 74 8.44 9.75 13.86
C PRO A 74 7.35 8.92 14.54
N ARG A 75 6.26 9.56 14.98
CA ARG A 75 5.12 8.90 15.66
C ARG A 75 4.00 8.51 14.71
N ARG A 76 4.15 8.73 13.40
CA ARG A 76 3.07 8.48 12.43
C ARG A 76 2.53 7.05 12.52
N SER A 77 3.41 6.06 12.57
CA SER A 77 2.99 4.66 12.71
C SER A 77 2.23 4.40 14.02
N ASP A 78 2.68 4.94 15.14
CA ASP A 78 1.99 4.77 16.43
C ASP A 78 0.59 5.41 16.42
N LEU A 79 0.47 6.59 15.78
CA LEU A 79 -0.81 7.27 15.60
C LEU A 79 -1.75 6.43 14.74
N LEU A 80 -1.27 5.89 13.61
CA LEU A 80 -2.07 5.00 12.75
C LEU A 80 -2.52 3.75 13.51
N ILE A 81 -1.63 3.10 14.28
CA ILE A 81 -1.99 1.92 15.09
C ILE A 81 -3.09 2.27 16.09
N ARG A 82 -2.97 3.41 16.77
CA ARG A 82 -3.99 3.88 17.72
C ARG A 82 -5.32 4.15 17.01
N ASP A 83 -5.28 4.86 15.88
CA ASP A 83 -6.47 5.31 15.16
C ASP A 83 -7.20 4.12 14.49
N TYR A 84 -6.48 3.07 14.10
CA TYR A 84 -7.03 1.83 13.55
C TYR A 84 -7.13 0.67 14.55
N HIS A 85 -6.85 0.88 15.84
CA HIS A 85 -6.79 -0.21 16.83
C HIS A 85 -8.04 -1.11 16.80
N GLN A 86 -9.22 -0.49 16.87
CA GLN A 86 -10.49 -1.21 16.87
C GLN A 86 -10.71 -2.00 15.57
N LEU A 87 -10.30 -1.43 14.43
CA LEU A 87 -10.41 -2.11 13.15
C LEU A 87 -9.45 -3.29 13.05
N LEU A 88 -8.16 -3.07 13.32
CA LEU A 88 -7.11 -4.08 13.12
C LEU A 88 -7.19 -5.23 14.13
N PHE A 89 -7.35 -4.92 15.41
CA PHE A 89 -7.25 -5.92 16.47
C PHE A 89 -8.61 -6.43 16.95
N ASP A 90 -9.59 -5.54 17.15
CA ASP A 90 -10.87 -5.97 17.72
C ASP A 90 -11.80 -6.56 16.64
N LYS A 91 -11.81 -5.99 15.43
CA LYS A 91 -12.69 -6.41 14.33
C LYS A 91 -12.03 -7.44 13.41
N LEU A 92 -10.80 -7.18 12.95
CA LEU A 92 -10.09 -8.04 12.01
C LEU A 92 -9.22 -9.10 12.71
N ASN A 93 -9.06 -9.04 14.03
CA ASN A 93 -8.31 -10.00 14.84
C ASN A 93 -6.88 -10.27 14.32
N ILE A 94 -6.21 -9.22 13.83
CA ILE A 94 -4.86 -9.30 13.29
C ILE A 94 -3.87 -9.52 14.43
N GLU A 95 -2.94 -10.47 14.27
CA GLU A 95 -1.88 -10.64 15.25
C GLU A 95 -0.87 -9.49 15.16
N SER A 96 -0.45 -8.93 16.30
CA SER A 96 0.47 -7.79 16.31
C SER A 96 1.81 -8.08 15.61
N GLN A 97 2.21 -9.35 15.51
CA GLN A 97 3.40 -9.79 14.78
C GLN A 97 3.27 -9.70 13.25
N ASN A 98 2.04 -9.59 12.72
CA ASN A 98 1.78 -9.45 11.29
C ASN A 98 1.92 -7.98 10.82
N LEU A 99 2.20 -7.05 11.73
CA LEU A 99 2.51 -5.67 11.35
C LEU A 99 3.88 -5.59 10.67
N MET A 100 3.88 -4.99 9.49
CA MET A 100 5.06 -4.76 8.68
C MET A 100 5.37 -3.27 8.61
N TYR A 101 6.66 -2.90 8.70
CA TYR A 101 7.10 -1.51 8.59
C TYR A 101 7.89 -1.27 7.31
N VAL A 102 7.58 -0.18 6.61
CA VAL A 102 8.28 0.25 5.39
C VAL A 102 8.65 1.73 5.46
N PRO A 103 9.84 2.16 5.01
CA PRO A 103 10.19 3.57 5.03
C PRO A 103 9.33 4.37 4.05
N GLU A 104 8.69 5.43 4.53
CA GLU A 104 7.80 6.27 3.73
C GLU A 104 8.54 6.97 2.58
N GLN A 105 9.73 7.47 2.87
CA GLN A 105 10.51 8.32 1.96
C GLN A 105 11.45 7.51 1.04
N ASN A 106 11.44 6.17 1.13
CA ASN A 106 12.26 5.30 0.30
C ASN A 106 11.39 4.22 -0.37
N PRO A 107 10.81 4.51 -1.55
CA PRO A 107 9.95 3.57 -2.25
C PRO A 107 10.69 2.31 -2.72
N PHE A 108 12.00 2.35 -2.92
CA PHE A 108 12.78 1.15 -3.27
C PHE A 108 12.90 0.19 -2.09
N GLU A 109 13.12 0.70 -0.88
CA GLU A 109 13.14 -0.16 0.31
C GLU A 109 11.73 -0.71 0.59
N ALA A 110 10.68 0.09 0.40
CA ALA A 110 9.29 -0.40 0.47
C ALA A 110 9.04 -1.54 -0.54
N TYR A 111 9.47 -1.34 -1.80
CA TYR A 111 9.43 -2.35 -2.85
C TYR A 111 10.16 -3.65 -2.44
N ILE A 112 11.43 -3.56 -2.01
CA ILE A 112 12.23 -4.73 -1.60
C ILE A 112 11.54 -5.49 -0.47
N ARG A 113 11.06 -4.76 0.55
CA ARG A 113 10.41 -5.37 1.71
C ARG A 113 9.10 -6.05 1.34
N LEU A 114 8.26 -5.41 0.54
CA LEU A 114 6.98 -5.98 0.07
C LEU A 114 7.22 -7.22 -0.78
N THR A 115 8.11 -7.13 -1.77
CA THR A 115 8.47 -8.26 -2.63
C THR A 115 8.98 -9.44 -1.81
N LYS A 116 9.84 -9.18 -0.81
CA LYS A 116 10.36 -10.23 0.08
C LYS A 116 9.25 -10.85 0.93
N ALA A 117 8.38 -10.04 1.53
CA ALA A 117 7.27 -10.51 2.34
C ALA A 117 6.31 -11.39 1.52
N ILE A 118 5.89 -10.93 0.34
CA ILE A 118 5.00 -11.67 -0.56
C ILE A 118 5.64 -13.00 -1.00
N ARG A 119 6.92 -12.99 -1.38
CA ARG A 119 7.65 -14.23 -1.72
C ARG A 119 7.74 -15.20 -0.55
N ASN A 120 7.90 -14.70 0.68
CA ASN A 120 7.94 -15.53 1.88
C ASN A 120 6.59 -16.19 2.15
N TYR A 121 5.48 -15.45 2.07
CA TYR A 121 4.13 -16.03 2.19
C TYR A 121 3.89 -17.10 1.13
N TYR A 122 4.21 -16.79 -0.14
CA TYR A 122 4.08 -17.74 -1.24
C TYR A 122 4.90 -19.02 -0.99
N ALA A 123 6.14 -18.88 -0.52
CA ALA A 123 7.01 -20.01 -0.20
C ALA A 123 6.49 -20.85 0.98
N SER A 124 6.02 -20.21 2.06
CA SER A 124 5.47 -20.87 3.24
C SER A 124 4.18 -21.63 2.94
N LEU A 125 3.37 -21.12 2.00
CA LEU A 125 2.10 -21.72 1.62
C LEU A 125 2.21 -22.64 0.39
N LYS A 126 3.43 -23.03 -0.03
CA LYS A 126 3.63 -23.94 -1.17
C LYS A 126 2.88 -25.27 -1.05
N ALA A 127 2.64 -25.76 0.17
CA ALA A 127 1.86 -26.97 0.39
C ALA A 127 0.38 -26.84 -0.05
N LEU A 128 -0.11 -25.60 -0.19
CA LEU A 128 -1.44 -25.22 -0.67
C LEU A 128 -1.38 -24.61 -2.09
N ASN A 129 -0.39 -25.00 -2.90
CA ASN A 129 -0.07 -24.40 -4.20
C ASN A 129 0.41 -22.93 -4.16
N GLY A 130 0.74 -22.41 -2.98
CA GLY A 130 1.18 -21.03 -2.79
C GLY A 130 0.04 -20.13 -2.34
N CYS A 131 0.06 -18.87 -2.74
CA CYS A 131 -0.97 -17.89 -2.42
C CYS A 131 -1.03 -16.79 -3.49
N LYS A 132 -2.15 -16.06 -3.53
CA LYS A 132 -2.23 -14.75 -4.18
C LYS A 132 -1.98 -13.64 -3.17
N ALA A 133 -1.59 -12.47 -3.65
CA ALA A 133 -1.41 -11.30 -2.78
C ALA A 133 -2.14 -10.08 -3.33
N VAL A 134 -2.82 -9.34 -2.45
CA VAL A 134 -3.43 -8.06 -2.79
C VAL A 134 -2.71 -6.96 -2.01
N ILE A 135 -2.36 -5.87 -2.66
CA ILE A 135 -1.82 -4.67 -2.02
C ILE A 135 -2.83 -3.55 -2.19
N SER A 136 -3.19 -2.84 -1.12
CA SER A 136 -4.06 -1.66 -1.22
C SER A 136 -3.32 -0.39 -0.81
N THR A 137 -3.33 0.62 -1.68
CA THR A 137 -2.47 1.80 -1.55
C THR A 137 -3.17 2.97 -0.86
N PHE A 138 -3.52 2.80 0.42
CA PHE A 138 -4.28 3.81 1.19
C PHE A 138 -3.38 4.75 2.01
N SER A 139 -2.21 5.10 1.49
CA SER A 139 -1.23 5.94 2.20
C SER A 139 -0.65 7.02 1.27
N SER A 140 0.58 7.47 1.52
CA SER A 140 1.24 8.52 0.73
C SER A 140 1.48 8.10 -0.72
N LYS A 141 1.43 9.08 -1.64
CA LYS A 141 1.66 8.85 -3.07
C LYS A 141 3.05 8.30 -3.36
N LEU A 142 4.06 8.71 -2.59
CA LEU A 142 5.43 8.23 -2.74
C LEU A 142 5.55 6.75 -2.39
N LEU A 143 4.92 6.33 -1.29
CA LEU A 143 4.92 4.93 -0.86
C LEU A 143 4.18 4.04 -1.86
N SER A 144 3.12 4.55 -2.49
CA SER A 144 2.39 3.87 -3.57
C SER A 144 3.27 3.54 -4.78
N ILE A 145 4.38 4.27 -5.01
CA ILE A 145 5.32 3.91 -6.09
C ILE A 145 6.01 2.58 -5.77
N GLY A 146 6.49 2.42 -4.53
CA GLY A 146 7.15 1.19 -4.10
C GLY A 146 6.23 -0.03 -4.17
N THR A 147 4.95 0.16 -3.85
CA THR A 147 3.95 -0.90 -3.89
C THR A 147 3.61 -1.30 -5.33
N LEU A 148 3.49 -0.32 -6.24
CA LEU A 148 3.24 -0.58 -7.66
C LEU A 148 4.42 -1.31 -8.30
N LEU A 149 5.66 -0.96 -7.95
CA LEU A 149 6.85 -1.69 -8.42
C LEU A 149 6.84 -3.15 -7.95
N ALA A 150 6.45 -3.40 -6.69
CA ALA A 150 6.39 -4.75 -6.13
C ALA A 150 5.32 -5.59 -6.82
N ALA A 151 4.13 -5.01 -7.02
CA ALA A 151 3.06 -5.66 -7.74
C ALA A 151 3.47 -5.97 -9.19
N TYR A 152 4.06 -5.00 -9.89
CA TYR A 152 4.50 -5.19 -11.28
C TYR A 152 5.51 -6.33 -11.45
N GLU A 153 6.49 -6.45 -10.55
CA GLU A 153 7.47 -7.54 -10.62
C GLU A 153 6.82 -8.92 -10.42
N LEU A 154 5.84 -9.00 -9.51
CA LEU A 154 5.28 -10.26 -9.03
C LEU A 154 3.96 -10.66 -9.72
N ILE A 155 3.38 -9.77 -10.54
CA ILE A 155 2.06 -9.96 -11.16
C ILE A 155 1.95 -11.28 -11.93
N ASN A 156 3.00 -11.64 -12.68
CA ASN A 156 3.05 -12.87 -13.49
C ASN A 156 3.62 -14.09 -12.76
N GLN A 157 4.27 -13.90 -11.61
CA GLN A 157 4.94 -14.97 -10.87
C GLN A 157 4.06 -15.55 -9.77
N ILE A 158 3.41 -14.67 -9.00
CA ILE A 158 2.61 -15.03 -7.83
C ILE A 158 1.14 -14.71 -8.08
N GLY A 159 0.85 -13.69 -8.90
CA GLY A 159 -0.50 -13.14 -9.02
C GLY A 159 -0.72 -12.12 -7.92
N VAL A 160 -0.09 -10.96 -8.10
CA VAL A 160 -0.22 -9.82 -7.18
C VAL A 160 -1.13 -8.78 -7.79
N GLY A 161 -2.20 -8.44 -7.07
CA GLY A 161 -3.15 -7.41 -7.46
C GLY A 161 -2.96 -6.12 -6.68
N VAL A 162 -3.20 -4.97 -7.30
CA VAL A 162 -3.26 -3.67 -6.60
C VAL A 162 -4.69 -3.21 -6.56
N LEU A 163 -5.25 -3.12 -5.35
CA LEU A 163 -6.61 -2.64 -5.13
C LEU A 163 -6.58 -1.15 -4.81
N ASN A 164 -7.44 -0.39 -5.50
CA ASN A 164 -7.78 0.97 -5.10
C ASN A 164 -9.29 1.05 -4.81
N VAL A 165 -9.66 2.02 -3.99
CA VAL A 165 -11.06 2.37 -3.77
C VAL A 165 -11.18 3.82 -4.18
N ASP A 166 -11.95 4.08 -5.22
CA ASP A 166 -12.02 5.40 -5.84
C ASP A 166 -12.93 6.35 -5.03
N SER A 167 -12.62 7.63 -5.09
CA SER A 167 -13.40 8.70 -4.46
C SER A 167 -14.22 9.46 -5.48
N GLN A 168 -15.44 9.89 -5.11
CA GLN A 168 -16.30 10.68 -6.00
C GLN A 168 -15.83 12.12 -6.21
N GLY A 169 -14.91 12.59 -5.36
CA GLY A 169 -14.28 13.89 -5.47
C GLY A 169 -13.25 14.12 -4.38
N TYR A 170 -12.66 15.31 -4.37
CA TYR A 170 -11.69 15.72 -3.37
C TYR A 170 -12.04 17.10 -2.83
N GLU A 171 -11.84 17.29 -1.54
CA GLU A 171 -11.98 18.56 -0.84
C GLU A 171 -10.64 18.96 -0.21
N ILE A 172 -10.41 20.27 -0.17
CA ILE A 172 -9.23 20.87 0.44
C ILE A 172 -9.77 21.83 1.49
N ASP A 173 -9.41 21.59 2.76
CA ASP A 173 -9.87 22.41 3.88
C ASP A 173 -9.41 23.88 3.73
N SER A 174 -8.17 24.09 3.29
CA SER A 174 -7.57 25.42 3.12
C SER A 174 -6.48 25.42 2.04
N PHE A 175 -6.69 26.19 0.98
CA PHE A 175 -5.70 26.36 -0.09
C PHE A 175 -4.45 27.11 0.39
N GLU A 176 -4.58 27.99 1.37
CA GLU A 176 -3.46 28.78 1.86
C GLU A 176 -2.51 27.92 2.71
N ASP A 177 -3.05 27.00 3.51
CA ASP A 177 -2.25 26.06 4.29
C ASP A 177 -1.48 25.08 3.38
N LEU A 178 -2.09 24.65 2.28
CA LEU A 178 -1.41 23.83 1.27
C LEU A 178 -0.26 24.59 0.58
N LYS A 179 -0.42 25.89 0.30
CA LYS A 179 0.66 26.69 -0.26
C LYS A 179 1.83 26.81 0.70
N ASN A 180 1.57 27.01 1.99
CA ASN A 180 2.63 27.09 2.99
C ASN A 180 3.41 25.76 3.09
N LEU A 181 2.71 24.62 3.01
CA LEU A 181 3.33 23.29 2.98
C LEU A 181 4.18 23.00 1.73
N LYS A 182 3.97 23.75 0.64
CA LYS A 182 4.77 23.59 -0.58
C LYS A 182 6.25 23.83 -0.28
N ASP A 183 6.55 24.83 0.54
CA ASP A 183 7.94 25.21 0.87
C ASP A 183 8.63 24.16 1.75
N GLU A 184 7.85 23.31 2.43
CA GLU A 184 8.34 22.16 3.20
C GLU A 184 8.41 20.86 2.39
N SER A 185 8.08 20.92 1.09
CA SER A 185 8.07 19.75 0.21
C SER A 185 9.47 19.43 -0.28
N GLU A 186 9.79 18.14 -0.26
CA GLU A 186 11.06 17.60 -0.74
C GLU A 186 10.88 17.00 -2.14
N LEU A 187 11.88 17.22 -3.00
CA LEU A 187 11.93 16.60 -4.31
C LEU A 187 12.50 15.18 -4.19
N PHE A 188 11.73 14.20 -4.66
CA PHE A 188 12.15 12.81 -4.74
C PHE A 188 12.45 12.45 -6.20
N VAL A 189 13.64 11.90 -6.44
CA VAL A 189 14.07 11.43 -7.76
C VAL A 189 14.24 9.91 -7.70
N LEU A 190 13.61 9.22 -8.64
CA LEU A 190 13.66 7.77 -8.76
C LEU A 190 14.30 7.39 -10.08
N TRP A 191 15.38 6.61 -10.01
CA TRP A 191 16.06 6.08 -11.17
C TRP A 191 15.59 4.65 -11.42
N LEU A 192 14.66 4.46 -12.35
CA LEU A 192 14.05 3.14 -12.59
C LEU A 192 14.83 2.30 -13.61
N THR A 193 15.56 2.93 -14.53
CA THR A 193 16.29 2.25 -15.60
C THR A 193 17.43 3.12 -16.13
N GLY A 194 18.47 2.48 -16.67
CA GLY A 194 19.67 3.12 -17.23
C GLY A 194 20.83 3.23 -16.23
N GLU A 195 21.91 3.88 -16.65
CA GLU A 195 23.10 4.15 -15.82
C GLU A 195 23.10 5.62 -15.34
N PRO A 196 23.04 5.88 -14.01
CA PRO A 196 22.88 7.24 -13.48
C PRO A 196 24.09 8.14 -13.70
N TYR A 197 25.29 7.53 -13.80
CA TYR A 197 26.54 8.22 -14.02
C TYR A 197 27.40 7.39 -14.97
N LYS A 198 28.05 8.05 -15.94
CA LYS A 198 29.12 7.42 -16.70
C LYS A 198 30.31 7.20 -15.78
N GLU A 199 30.95 6.03 -15.84
CA GLU A 199 32.23 5.84 -15.16
C GLU A 199 33.20 6.94 -15.63
N PRO A 200 33.93 7.62 -14.71
CA PRO A 200 34.93 8.59 -15.12
C PRO A 200 35.97 7.88 -16.00
N ASP A 201 36.28 8.49 -17.16
CA ASP A 201 37.33 8.01 -18.05
C ASP A 201 38.64 7.85 -17.25
N LYS A 202 39.16 6.62 -17.21
CA LYS A 202 40.40 6.26 -16.48
C LYS A 202 41.65 6.82 -17.17
#